data_AF-A0A0D6KJZ9-F1
#
_entry.id   AF-A0A0D6KJZ9-F1
#
_cell.length_a   1.000
_cell.length_b   1.000
_cell.length_c   1.000
_cell.angle_alpha   90.00
_cell.angle_beta   90.00
_cell.angle_gamma   90.00
#
_symmetry.space_group_name_H-M   'P 1'
#
loop_
_entity.id
_entity.type
_entity.pdbx_description
1 polymer ?
#
loop_
_entity_poly.entity_id
_entity_poly.type
_entity_poly.pdbx_seq_one_letter_code
_entity_poly.pdbx_strand_id
1 'polypeptide(L)'
;MQLSAAKLECINQSNLLMTALAGDPHLGLYIQAAVPGKDNGFDIEGISIYQNRIFLGLRGPVLRGWAVILEIELEKSTPGLMTLRQIGDVQKGYKKHFLWLNGLGIRDLALDGEDLLILAGPTMDLDGPVQLYRWQGGVNVAENILSYPEFVQDIPYGNREDHAEGMTLFNDITGKPSLLIVYDSPAKSRLVGESGVIADLLSLVMSNE
;
A
#
# COMPACT_ATOMS: atom_id res chain seq x y z
N MET A 1 -1.35 23.80 -17.74
CA MET A 1 -2.45 22.93 -17.29
C MET A 1 -2.87 23.43 -15.91
N GLN A 2 -4.14 23.77 -15.68
CA GLN A 2 -4.60 24.22 -14.35
C GLN A 2 -4.84 22.99 -13.48
N LEU A 3 -4.14 22.90 -12.33
CA LEU A 3 -4.35 21.82 -11.37
C LEU A 3 -5.65 22.08 -10.60
N SER A 4 -6.39 21.00 -10.31
CA SER A 4 -7.64 21.04 -9.53
C SER A 4 -7.65 19.89 -8.53
N ALA A 5 -8.21 20.13 -7.34
CA ALA A 5 -8.49 19.07 -6.38
C ALA A 5 -9.88 18.47 -6.61
N ALA A 6 -10.01 17.16 -6.37
CA ALA A 6 -11.27 16.45 -6.37
C ALA A 6 -11.23 15.32 -5.35
N LYS A 7 -12.39 14.82 -4.94
CA LYS A 7 -12.51 13.66 -4.04
C LYS A 7 -13.41 12.60 -4.63
N LEU A 8 -13.25 11.36 -4.18
CA LEU A 8 -14.19 10.29 -4.47
C LEU A 8 -15.57 10.65 -3.87
N GLU A 9 -16.63 10.41 -4.63
CA GLU A 9 -17.99 10.73 -4.20
C GLU A 9 -18.36 9.99 -2.90
N CYS A 10 -18.99 10.74 -2.00
CA CYS A 10 -19.46 10.25 -0.70
C CYS A 10 -20.96 9.96 -0.79
N ILE A 11 -21.39 8.79 -0.31
CA ILE A 11 -22.81 8.42 -0.23
C ILE A 11 -23.15 8.20 1.24
N ASN A 12 -24.09 8.98 1.77
CA ASN A 12 -24.44 9.00 3.20
C ASN A 12 -23.20 9.24 4.07
N GLN A 13 -22.93 8.34 5.03
CA GLN A 13 -21.75 8.35 5.90
C GLN A 13 -20.59 7.49 5.35
N SER A 14 -20.61 7.18 4.04
CA SER A 14 -19.64 6.30 3.39
C SER A 14 -19.13 6.90 2.07
N ASN A 15 -18.38 6.13 1.29
CA ASN A 15 -17.93 6.51 -0.06
C ASN A 15 -18.16 5.39 -1.08
N LEU A 16 -17.98 5.72 -2.36
CA LEU A 16 -18.20 4.77 -3.46
C LEU A 16 -17.34 3.50 -3.35
N LEU A 17 -16.09 3.61 -2.88
CA LEU A 17 -15.21 2.45 -2.71
C LEU A 17 -15.74 1.50 -1.65
N MET A 18 -16.11 2.03 -0.48
CA MET A 18 -16.69 1.24 0.60
C MET A 18 -18.00 0.57 0.17
N THR A 19 -18.83 1.27 -0.60
CA THR A 19 -20.07 0.72 -1.15
C THR A 19 -19.79 -0.41 -2.15
N ALA A 20 -18.80 -0.24 -3.03
CA ALA A 20 -18.40 -1.27 -3.99
C ALA A 20 -17.82 -2.53 -3.30
N LEU A 21 -17.12 -2.35 -2.18
CA LEU A 21 -16.51 -3.44 -1.42
C LEU A 21 -17.48 -4.15 -0.48
N ALA A 22 -18.62 -3.54 -0.11
CA ALA A 22 -19.56 -4.13 0.84
C ALA A 22 -20.09 -5.51 0.42
N GLY A 23 -20.22 -5.75 -0.90
CA GLY A 23 -20.62 -7.04 -1.47
C GLY A 23 -19.46 -7.95 -1.87
N ASP A 24 -18.21 -7.57 -1.60
CA ASP A 24 -17.04 -8.39 -1.97
C ASP A 24 -17.00 -9.69 -1.14
N PRO A 25 -16.77 -10.86 -1.76
CA PRO A 25 -16.78 -12.14 -1.04
C PRO A 25 -15.67 -12.30 0.01
N HIS A 26 -14.60 -11.50 -0.05
CA HIS A 26 -13.48 -11.58 0.90
C HIS A 26 -13.46 -10.40 1.87
N LEU A 27 -13.77 -9.20 1.37
CA LEU A 27 -13.67 -7.94 2.12
C LEU A 27 -15.00 -7.47 2.69
N GLY A 28 -16.14 -7.88 2.10
CA GLY A 28 -17.46 -7.36 2.44
C GLY A 28 -17.83 -7.51 3.92
N LEU A 29 -17.46 -8.63 4.55
CA LEU A 29 -17.70 -8.83 5.98
C LEU A 29 -16.92 -7.84 6.86
N TYR A 30 -15.68 -7.50 6.49
CA TYR A 30 -14.88 -6.51 7.22
C TYR A 30 -15.47 -5.11 7.10
N ILE A 31 -16.01 -4.77 5.92
CA ILE A 31 -16.70 -3.51 5.66
C ILE A 31 -18.01 -3.44 6.46
N GLN A 32 -18.85 -4.48 6.38
CA GLN A 32 -20.17 -4.50 7.01
C GLN A 32 -20.09 -4.52 8.54
N ALA A 33 -19.13 -5.26 9.09
CA ALA A 33 -18.91 -5.31 10.53
C ALA A 33 -18.18 -4.07 11.08
N ALA A 34 -17.72 -3.18 10.19
CA ALA A 34 -16.92 -2.01 10.55
C ALA A 34 -15.76 -2.35 11.49
N VAL A 35 -15.04 -3.44 11.16
CA VAL A 35 -13.90 -3.89 11.96
C VAL A 35 -12.86 -2.76 12.03
N PRO A 36 -12.39 -2.35 13.23
CA PRO A 36 -11.39 -1.31 13.36
C PRO A 36 -10.10 -1.67 12.61
N GLY A 37 -9.47 -0.71 11.93
CA GLY A 37 -8.23 -0.96 11.19
C GLY A 37 -7.13 -1.57 12.06
N LYS A 38 -7.00 -1.12 13.31
CA LYS A 38 -6.03 -1.67 14.29
C LYS A 38 -6.31 -3.11 14.74
N ASP A 39 -7.47 -3.66 14.41
CA ASP A 39 -7.90 -5.03 14.69
C ASP A 39 -8.00 -5.88 13.40
N ASN A 40 -7.08 -5.67 12.45
CA ASN A 40 -7.09 -6.28 11.12
C ASN A 40 -8.35 -5.92 10.29
N GLY A 41 -8.96 -4.76 10.56
CA GLY A 41 -10.05 -4.20 9.78
C GLY A 41 -9.59 -3.59 8.46
N PHE A 42 -10.53 -3.05 7.68
CA PHE A 42 -10.21 -2.40 6.42
C PHE A 42 -9.41 -1.11 6.65
N ASP A 43 -8.17 -1.09 6.18
CA ASP A 43 -7.26 0.05 6.31
C ASP A 43 -6.32 0.14 5.10
N ILE A 44 -6.24 1.33 4.51
CA ILE A 44 -5.40 1.63 3.35
C ILE A 44 -4.25 2.51 3.83
N GLU A 45 -3.03 2.01 3.74
CA GLU A 45 -1.81 2.77 4.07
C GLU A 45 -0.92 2.96 2.84
N GLY A 46 -0.82 1.93 1.99
CA GLY A 46 -0.04 2.02 0.76
C GLY A 46 -0.81 2.65 -0.40
N ILE A 47 -0.15 3.53 -1.14
CA ILE A 47 -0.67 4.11 -2.38
C ILE A 47 0.42 4.24 -3.44
N SER A 48 0.11 3.80 -4.65
CA SER A 48 0.97 4.01 -5.82
C SER A 48 0.13 4.27 -7.08
N ILE A 49 0.69 4.99 -8.04
CA ILE A 49 -0.02 5.40 -9.27
C ILE A 49 0.82 5.00 -10.47
N TYR A 50 0.24 4.20 -11.36
CA TYR A 50 0.82 3.89 -12.67
C TYR A 50 -0.17 4.30 -13.77
N GLN A 51 0.23 5.31 -14.55
CA GLN A 51 -0.63 5.96 -15.54
C GLN A 51 -1.93 6.48 -14.87
N ASN A 52 -3.09 5.95 -15.27
CA ASN A 52 -4.40 6.36 -14.73
C ASN A 52 -4.92 5.41 -13.63
N ARG A 53 -4.12 4.41 -13.24
CA ARG A 53 -4.50 3.37 -12.28
C ARG A 53 -3.87 3.66 -10.94
N ILE A 54 -4.67 3.52 -9.89
CA ILE A 54 -4.27 3.71 -8.50
C ILE A 54 -4.26 2.35 -7.83
N PHE A 55 -3.13 1.99 -7.22
CA PHE A 55 -2.95 0.79 -6.42
C PHE A 55 -3.02 1.18 -4.95
N LEU A 56 -3.98 0.61 -4.23
CA LEU A 56 -4.23 0.84 -2.82
C LEU A 56 -3.83 -0.42 -2.05
N GLY A 57 -2.72 -0.34 -1.34
CA GLY A 57 -2.20 -1.40 -0.48
C GLY A 57 -2.94 -1.42 0.85
N LEU A 58 -3.54 -2.56 1.19
CA LEU A 58 -4.24 -2.72 2.44
C LEU A 58 -3.27 -3.14 3.56
N ARG A 59 -3.21 -2.36 4.65
CA ARG A 59 -2.67 -2.85 5.92
C ARG A 59 -3.52 -3.99 6.44
N GLY A 60 -4.83 -3.82 6.37
CA GLY A 60 -5.80 -4.82 6.76
C GLY A 60 -7.02 -4.79 5.83
N PRO A 61 -7.72 -5.92 5.68
CA PRO A 61 -7.45 -7.20 6.32
C PRO A 61 -6.36 -8.01 5.60
N VAL A 62 -5.57 -8.76 6.38
CA VAL A 62 -4.77 -9.88 5.87
C VAL A 62 -5.54 -11.19 6.06
N LEU A 63 -5.59 -11.99 4.99
CA LEU A 63 -6.44 -13.18 4.88
C LEU A 63 -5.59 -14.46 4.85
N ARG A 64 -5.39 -15.12 5.99
CA ARG A 64 -4.59 -16.36 6.11
C ARG A 64 -3.20 -16.26 5.45
N GLY A 65 -2.50 -15.14 5.64
CA GLY A 65 -1.18 -14.91 5.05
C GLY A 65 -1.17 -14.03 3.81
N TRP A 66 -2.33 -13.78 3.21
CA TRP A 66 -2.47 -13.02 1.98
C TRP A 66 -2.80 -11.55 2.25
N ALA A 67 -1.92 -10.66 1.80
CA ALA A 67 -2.20 -9.24 1.72
C ALA A 67 -3.00 -8.93 0.45
N VAL A 68 -3.64 -7.75 0.43
CA VAL A 68 -4.53 -7.34 -0.65
C VAL A 68 -4.11 -5.98 -1.19
N ILE A 69 -4.04 -5.86 -2.52
CA ILE A 69 -3.99 -4.58 -3.22
C ILE A 69 -5.30 -4.42 -4.00
N LEU A 70 -5.92 -3.24 -3.89
CA LEU A 70 -7.02 -2.83 -4.76
C LEU A 70 -6.46 -1.96 -5.89
N GLU A 71 -6.76 -2.31 -7.13
CA GLU A 71 -6.50 -1.46 -8.29
C GLU A 71 -7.81 -0.75 -8.65
N ILE A 72 -7.78 0.58 -8.74
CA ILE A 72 -8.93 1.40 -9.13
C ILE A 72 -8.55 2.38 -10.24
N GLU A 73 -9.54 2.76 -11.03
CA GLU A 73 -9.46 3.91 -11.94
C GLU A 73 -10.56 4.90 -11.58
N LEU A 74 -10.24 6.19 -11.69
CA LEU A 74 -11.18 7.26 -11.36
C LEU A 74 -11.53 8.05 -12.62
N GLU A 75 -12.80 8.46 -12.71
CA GLU A 75 -13.27 9.39 -13.74
C GLU A 75 -14.04 10.55 -13.13
N LYS A 76 -14.06 11.68 -13.84
CA LYS A 76 -14.75 12.89 -13.35
C LYS A 76 -16.26 12.67 -13.38
N SER A 77 -16.93 12.97 -12.27
CA SER A 77 -18.40 12.97 -12.18
C SER A 77 -18.93 14.40 -12.39
N THR A 78 -18.67 15.29 -11.44
CA THR A 78 -19.01 16.73 -11.49
C THR A 78 -17.81 17.55 -11.00
N PRO A 79 -17.78 18.90 -11.15
CA PRO A 79 -16.64 19.69 -10.68
C PRO A 79 -16.29 19.42 -9.21
N GLY A 80 -15.08 18.92 -8.97
CA GLY A 80 -14.59 18.55 -7.63
C GLY A 80 -14.94 17.14 -7.15
N LEU A 81 -15.67 16.34 -7.95
CA LEU A 81 -16.04 14.96 -7.62
C LEU A 81 -15.57 13.95 -8.66
N MET A 82 -15.13 12.80 -8.16
CA MET A 82 -14.68 11.64 -8.92
C MET A 82 -15.57 10.44 -8.61
N THR A 83 -15.79 9.58 -9.61
CA THR A 83 -16.44 8.27 -9.46
C THR A 83 -15.47 7.14 -9.79
N LEU A 84 -15.84 5.91 -9.44
CA LEU A 84 -15.10 4.70 -9.79
C LEU A 84 -15.44 4.30 -11.23
N ARG A 85 -14.41 4.22 -12.08
CA ARG A 85 -14.54 3.64 -13.42
C ARG A 85 -14.77 2.13 -13.28
N GLN A 86 -15.65 1.57 -14.11
CA GLN A 86 -15.80 0.11 -14.19
C GLN A 86 -14.59 -0.48 -14.94
N ILE A 87 -13.91 -1.42 -14.30
CA ILE A 87 -12.69 -2.07 -14.77
C ILE A 87 -12.74 -3.58 -14.53
N GLY A 88 -11.81 -4.31 -15.14
CA GLY A 88 -11.71 -5.76 -15.01
C GLY A 88 -12.75 -6.54 -15.82
N ASP A 89 -12.67 -7.87 -15.75
CA ASP A 89 -13.49 -8.79 -16.53
C ASP A 89 -14.95 -8.75 -16.09
N VAL A 90 -15.17 -8.52 -14.79
CA VAL A 90 -16.48 -8.42 -14.16
C VAL A 90 -17.05 -7.00 -14.15
N GLN A 91 -16.36 -6.03 -14.79
CA GLN A 91 -16.78 -4.63 -14.88
C GLN A 91 -17.22 -4.07 -13.52
N LYS A 92 -16.29 -4.11 -12.55
CA LYS A 92 -16.48 -3.60 -11.18
C LYS A 92 -15.69 -2.32 -10.98
N GLY A 93 -16.03 -1.54 -9.95
CA GLY A 93 -15.30 -0.32 -9.59
C GLY A 93 -13.87 -0.52 -9.06
N TYR A 94 -13.38 -1.77 -9.01
CA TYR A 94 -12.04 -2.13 -8.57
C TYR A 94 -11.65 -3.52 -9.11
N LYS A 95 -10.34 -3.78 -9.22
CA LYS A 95 -9.77 -5.12 -9.23
C LYS A 95 -9.09 -5.41 -7.89
N LYS A 96 -8.88 -6.68 -7.60
CA LYS A 96 -8.27 -7.13 -6.35
C LYS A 96 -7.15 -8.11 -6.64
N HIS A 97 -6.01 -7.87 -6.02
CA HIS A 97 -4.79 -8.67 -6.14
C HIS A 97 -4.43 -9.25 -4.78
N PHE A 98 -4.04 -10.53 -4.76
CA PHE A 98 -3.64 -11.23 -3.54
C PHE A 98 -2.15 -11.53 -3.57
N LEU A 99 -1.44 -11.11 -2.52
CA LEU A 99 0.00 -11.21 -2.43
C LEU A 99 0.39 -12.03 -1.19
N TRP A 100 1.24 -13.04 -1.36
CA TRP A 100 1.77 -13.79 -0.23
C TRP A 100 2.88 -13.00 0.45
N LEU A 101 2.54 -12.28 1.53
CA LEU A 101 3.47 -11.47 2.35
C LEU A 101 3.67 -12.08 3.74
N ASN A 102 3.54 -13.41 3.85
CA ASN A 102 3.76 -14.17 5.10
C ASN A 102 2.96 -13.66 6.32
N GLY A 103 1.73 -13.17 6.10
CA GLY A 103 0.87 -12.65 7.18
C GLY A 103 1.04 -11.16 7.48
N LEU A 104 1.90 -10.45 6.74
CA LEU A 104 2.09 -9.01 6.85
C LEU A 104 1.10 -8.25 5.96
N GLY A 105 0.67 -7.09 6.45
CA GLY A 105 -0.12 -6.10 5.71
C GLY A 105 0.77 -5.08 5.01
N ILE A 106 0.20 -4.35 4.06
CA ILE A 106 0.92 -3.35 3.27
C ILE A 106 0.90 -2.01 4.01
N ARG A 107 2.09 -1.50 4.30
CA ARG A 107 2.36 -0.20 4.94
C ARG A 107 2.50 0.92 3.92
N ASP A 108 3.27 0.66 2.88
CA ASP A 108 3.51 1.63 1.83
C ASP A 108 3.80 0.93 0.49
N LEU A 109 3.64 1.67 -0.61
CA LEU A 109 3.93 1.24 -1.97
C LEU A 109 4.82 2.27 -2.67
N ALA A 110 5.82 1.80 -3.41
CA ALA A 110 6.65 2.65 -4.26
C ALA A 110 6.76 2.03 -5.66
N LEU A 111 6.54 2.84 -6.69
CA LEU A 111 6.66 2.41 -8.09
C LEU A 111 8.11 2.50 -8.56
N ASP A 112 8.66 1.40 -9.04
CA ASP A 112 9.98 1.31 -9.67
C ASP A 112 9.82 0.82 -11.11
N GLY A 113 9.61 1.75 -12.06
CA GLY A 113 9.25 1.41 -13.43
C GLY A 113 7.86 0.76 -13.50
N GLU A 114 7.82 -0.55 -13.72
CA GLU A 114 6.58 -1.36 -13.73
C GLU A 114 6.47 -2.28 -12.50
N ASP A 115 7.49 -2.28 -11.64
CA ASP A 115 7.51 -3.03 -10.40
C ASP A 115 6.86 -2.21 -9.27
N LEU A 116 6.20 -2.92 -8.35
CA LEU A 116 5.75 -2.33 -7.09
C LEU A 116 6.63 -2.84 -5.96
N LEU A 117 7.39 -1.93 -5.36
CA LEU A 117 8.01 -2.16 -4.05
C LEU A 117 6.93 -2.06 -2.97
N ILE A 118 6.98 -2.98 -2.01
CA ILE A 118 5.98 -3.12 -0.95
C ILE A 118 6.70 -3.14 0.39
N LEU A 119 6.40 -2.15 1.23
CA LEU A 119 6.75 -2.20 2.64
C LEU A 119 5.67 -2.99 3.36
N ALA A 120 6.02 -4.13 3.95
CA ALA A 120 5.09 -5.02 4.62
C ALA A 120 5.37 -5.07 6.12
N GLY A 121 4.34 -4.98 6.95
CA GLY A 121 4.46 -4.99 8.42
C GLY A 121 3.23 -5.59 9.13
N PRO A 122 3.24 -5.73 10.46
CA PRO A 122 2.15 -6.35 11.23
C PRO A 122 0.81 -5.64 11.03
N THR A 123 -0.33 -6.34 10.97
CA THR A 123 -1.63 -5.66 10.73
C THR A 123 -2.23 -4.98 11.96
N MET A 124 -1.60 -5.07 13.12
CA MET A 124 -2.10 -4.55 14.40
C MET A 124 -1.00 -3.72 15.06
N ASP A 125 -1.32 -3.09 16.18
CA ASP A 125 -0.39 -2.28 17.00
C ASP A 125 0.55 -3.18 17.81
N LEU A 126 1.30 -4.02 17.09
CA LEU A 126 2.22 -5.01 17.63
C LEU A 126 3.59 -4.78 16.99
N ASP A 127 4.63 -4.93 17.80
CA ASP A 127 5.98 -5.09 17.28
C ASP A 127 6.08 -6.40 16.51
N GLY A 128 6.75 -6.38 15.37
CA GLY A 128 6.88 -7.55 14.52
C GLY A 128 7.71 -7.29 13.27
N PRO A 129 7.98 -8.35 12.48
CA PRO A 129 8.83 -8.24 11.32
C PRO A 129 8.30 -7.22 10.32
N VAL A 130 9.19 -6.37 9.84
CA VAL A 130 8.96 -5.45 8.73
C VAL A 130 9.85 -5.87 7.58
N GLN A 131 9.27 -6.02 6.40
CA GLN A 131 9.94 -6.65 5.25
C GLN A 131 9.67 -5.84 3.98
N LEU A 132 10.70 -5.74 3.14
CA LEU A 132 10.60 -5.15 1.81
C LEU A 132 10.43 -6.26 0.77
N TYR A 133 9.42 -6.11 -0.07
CA TYR A 133 9.16 -7.00 -1.20
C TYR A 133 9.17 -6.24 -2.53
N ARG A 134 9.45 -6.95 -3.63
CA ARG A 134 9.33 -6.47 -5.01
C ARG A 134 8.32 -7.33 -5.75
N TRP A 135 7.20 -6.74 -6.15
CA TRP A 135 6.24 -7.36 -7.03
C TRP A 135 6.57 -7.00 -8.48
N GLN A 136 7.39 -7.85 -9.10
CA GLN A 136 7.92 -7.64 -10.45
C GLN A 136 6.78 -7.57 -11.49
N GLY A 137 6.78 -6.52 -12.30
CA GLY A 137 5.72 -6.24 -13.27
C GLY A 137 4.32 -6.16 -12.67
N GLY A 138 4.20 -5.89 -11.37
CA GLY A 138 2.96 -5.98 -10.60
C GLY A 138 1.82 -5.14 -11.18
N VAL A 139 2.15 -4.01 -11.82
CA VAL A 139 1.16 -3.15 -12.47
C VAL A 139 0.46 -3.82 -13.66
N ASN A 140 1.03 -4.88 -14.23
CA ASN A 140 0.51 -5.57 -15.43
C ASN A 140 -0.13 -6.93 -15.11
N VAL A 141 -0.21 -7.32 -13.83
CA VAL A 141 -0.80 -8.60 -13.43
C VAL A 141 -2.33 -8.54 -13.57
N ALA A 142 -2.91 -9.62 -14.09
CA ALA A 142 -4.36 -9.76 -14.21
C ALA A 142 -5.03 -10.03 -12.84
N GLU A 143 -6.31 -9.70 -12.72
CA GLU A 143 -7.07 -9.99 -11.50
C GLU A 143 -7.25 -11.51 -11.28
N ASN A 144 -7.57 -11.90 -10.04
CA ASN A 144 -7.76 -13.30 -9.63
C ASN A 144 -6.52 -14.20 -9.75
N ILE A 145 -5.33 -13.60 -9.84
CA ILE A 145 -4.04 -14.31 -9.77
C ILE A 145 -3.46 -14.16 -8.37
N LEU A 146 -2.99 -15.29 -7.82
CA LEU A 146 -2.19 -15.30 -6.59
C LEU A 146 -0.75 -14.94 -6.93
N SER A 147 -0.25 -13.87 -6.31
CA SER A 147 1.09 -13.36 -6.55
C SER A 147 2.04 -13.69 -5.41
N TYR A 148 3.29 -13.95 -5.76
CA TYR A 148 4.38 -14.25 -4.83
C TYR A 148 5.52 -13.24 -5.07
N PRO A 149 5.42 -12.02 -4.50
CA PRO A 149 6.48 -11.02 -4.61
C PRO A 149 7.82 -11.55 -4.10
N GLU A 150 8.90 -11.08 -4.72
CA GLU A 150 10.26 -11.38 -4.31
C GLU A 150 10.56 -10.69 -2.98
N PHE A 151 11.09 -11.43 -2.01
CA PHE A 151 11.63 -10.83 -0.78
C PHE A 151 12.94 -10.12 -1.10
N VAL A 152 13.04 -8.85 -0.70
CA VAL A 152 14.25 -8.04 -0.92
C VAL A 152 15.13 -8.07 0.32
N GLN A 153 14.61 -7.65 1.46
CA GLN A 153 15.32 -7.62 2.75
C GLN A 153 14.39 -7.32 3.93
N ASP A 154 14.86 -7.57 5.14
CA ASP A 154 14.22 -7.11 6.37
C ASP A 154 14.52 -5.63 6.63
N ILE A 155 13.56 -4.93 7.24
CA ILE A 155 13.71 -3.56 7.72
C ILE A 155 13.87 -3.59 9.24
N PRO A 156 14.81 -2.82 9.83
CA PRO A 156 14.98 -2.76 11.27
C PRO A 156 13.69 -2.37 11.99
N TYR A 157 13.40 -3.04 13.10
CA TYR A 157 12.32 -2.72 14.03
C TYR A 157 12.77 -3.07 15.46
N GLY A 158 12.15 -2.42 16.45
CA GLY A 158 12.43 -2.59 17.87
C GLY A 158 11.19 -2.84 18.70
N ASN A 159 11.36 -2.86 20.02
CA ASN A 159 10.25 -2.95 20.97
C ASN A 159 9.66 -1.55 21.17
N ARG A 160 8.49 -1.29 20.57
CA ARG A 160 7.80 0.01 20.53
C ARG A 160 8.61 1.13 19.88
N GLU A 161 9.57 0.77 19.03
CA GLU A 161 10.38 1.72 18.28
C GLU A 161 10.72 1.16 16.89
N ASP A 162 11.14 2.05 16.00
CA ASP A 162 11.49 1.77 14.61
C ASP A 162 10.35 1.07 13.84
N HIS A 163 9.11 1.55 13.98
CA HIS A 163 8.02 1.14 13.10
C HIS A 163 8.12 1.88 11.77
N ALA A 164 8.59 1.18 10.73
CA ALA A 164 8.69 1.76 9.39
C ALA A 164 7.29 1.89 8.78
N GLU A 165 6.98 3.09 8.29
CA GLU A 165 5.64 3.44 7.80
C GLU A 165 5.66 4.10 6.42
N GLY A 166 6.82 4.61 5.97
CA GLY A 166 6.93 5.27 4.68
C GLY A 166 8.21 4.90 3.96
N MET A 167 8.14 4.84 2.63
CA MET A 167 9.29 4.67 1.76
C MET A 167 9.17 5.46 0.46
N THR A 168 10.30 5.79 -0.14
CA THR A 168 10.32 6.36 -1.49
C THR A 168 11.62 6.06 -2.20
N LEU A 169 11.57 5.96 -3.53
CA LEU A 169 12.78 5.86 -4.33
C LEU A 169 13.64 7.10 -4.13
N PHE A 170 14.94 6.89 -3.99
CA PHE A 170 15.91 7.95 -3.71
C PHE A 170 17.05 7.98 -4.73
N ASN A 171 16.79 7.41 -5.92
CA ASN A 171 17.76 7.20 -6.99
C ASN A 171 18.39 8.52 -7.47
N ASP A 172 17.57 9.54 -7.68
CA ASP A 172 17.99 10.82 -8.26
C ASP A 172 19.00 11.57 -7.38
N ILE A 173 18.94 11.34 -6.06
CA ILE A 173 19.83 11.97 -5.10
C ILE A 173 21.11 11.16 -4.91
N THR A 174 21.02 9.83 -4.86
CA THR A 174 22.18 8.96 -4.62
C THR A 174 22.95 8.62 -5.88
N GLY A 175 22.36 8.80 -7.06
CA GLY A 175 22.90 8.38 -8.35
C GLY A 175 22.92 6.87 -8.58
N LYS A 176 22.23 6.09 -7.72
CA LYS A 176 22.16 4.63 -7.80
C LYS A 176 20.81 4.12 -7.27
N PRO A 177 20.35 2.91 -7.65
CA PRO A 177 19.11 2.35 -7.11
C PRO A 177 19.11 2.34 -5.58
N SER A 178 18.20 3.09 -4.96
CA SER A 178 18.15 3.32 -3.53
C SER A 178 16.72 3.63 -3.06
N LEU A 179 16.43 3.25 -1.82
CA LEU A 179 15.14 3.46 -1.17
C LEU A 179 15.37 4.17 0.16
N LEU A 180 14.71 5.30 0.36
CA LEU A 180 14.64 5.99 1.65
C LEU A 180 13.49 5.39 2.45
N ILE A 181 13.71 5.08 3.73
CA ILE A 181 12.70 4.58 4.67
C ILE A 181 12.60 5.49 5.88
N VAL A 182 11.36 5.80 6.26
CA VAL A 182 11.02 6.62 7.43
C VAL A 182 10.14 5.85 8.42
N TYR A 183 10.19 6.28 9.67
CA TYR A 183 9.62 5.59 10.82
C TYR A 183 8.63 6.51 11.55
N ASP A 184 7.47 5.98 11.96
CA ASP A 184 6.50 6.70 12.78
C ASP A 184 6.92 6.76 14.26
N SER A 185 7.56 5.69 14.74
CA SER A 185 8.07 5.58 16.11
C SER A 185 9.60 5.47 16.16
N PRO A 186 10.38 6.44 15.62
CA PRO A 186 11.83 6.32 15.55
C PRO A 186 12.45 6.10 16.94
N ALA A 187 13.40 5.16 17.03
CA ALA A 187 14.19 4.91 18.23
C ALA A 187 14.89 6.19 18.70
N LYS A 188 15.19 6.27 20.00
CA LYS A 188 15.86 7.46 20.58
C LYS A 188 17.19 7.81 19.89
N SER A 189 17.90 6.80 19.38
CA SER A 189 19.15 6.97 18.63
C SER A 189 18.96 7.64 17.26
N ARG A 190 17.74 7.62 16.71
CA ARG A 190 17.38 8.28 15.45
C ARG A 190 16.88 9.71 15.64
N LEU A 191 16.63 10.15 16.88
CA LEU A 191 16.21 11.52 17.17
C LEU A 191 17.42 12.45 17.22
N VAL A 192 17.37 13.56 16.48
CA VAL A 192 18.46 14.54 16.37
C VAL A 192 17.94 15.93 16.71
N GLY A 193 18.41 16.50 17.83
CA GLY A 193 17.94 17.79 18.30
C GLY A 193 16.45 17.77 18.67
N GLU A 194 15.76 18.89 18.47
CA GLU A 194 14.35 19.03 18.87
C GLU A 194 13.36 18.49 17.82
N SER A 195 13.75 18.42 16.55
CA SER A 195 12.82 18.10 15.45
C SER A 195 13.45 17.33 14.29
N GLY A 196 14.69 16.82 14.45
CA GLY A 196 15.38 16.04 13.44
C GLY A 196 15.18 14.54 13.66
N VAL A 197 15.10 13.79 12.56
CA VAL A 197 15.04 12.32 12.55
C VAL A 197 16.04 11.75 11.54
N ILE A 198 16.63 10.60 11.88
CA ILE A 198 17.49 9.81 10.99
C ILE A 198 16.64 8.76 10.29
N ALA A 199 16.64 8.81 8.96
CA ALA A 199 16.00 7.85 8.07
C ALA A 199 17.03 6.84 7.55
N ASP A 200 16.56 5.65 7.16
CA ASP A 200 17.42 4.63 6.55
C ASP A 200 17.47 4.81 5.04
N LEU A 201 18.66 4.64 4.47
CA LEU A 201 18.88 4.64 3.04
C LEU A 201 19.41 3.27 2.61
N LEU A 202 18.58 2.53 1.90
CA LEU A 202 18.87 1.16 1.50
C LEU A 202 19.26 1.12 0.03
N SER A 203 20.27 0.32 -0.31
CA SER A 203 20.61 0.06 -1.71
C SER A 203 19.65 -0.99 -2.26
N LEU A 204 19.04 -0.72 -3.41
CA LEU A 204 18.29 -1.73 -4.16
C LEU A 204 19.29 -2.47 -5.05
N VAL A 205 19.54 -3.75 -4.76
CA VAL A 205 20.38 -4.56 -5.65
C VAL A 205 19.52 -4.94 -6.85
N MET A 206 19.96 -4.63 -8.07
CA MET A 206 19.28 -5.11 -9.26
C MET A 206 19.48 -6.63 -9.32
N SER A 207 18.39 -7.39 -9.38
CA SER A 207 18.45 -8.80 -9.75
C SER A 207 19.08 -8.86 -11.14
N ASN A 208 20.29 -9.40 -11.25
CA ASN A 208 20.90 -9.64 -12.54
C ASN A 208 20.03 -10.68 -13.27
N GLU A 209 19.48 -10.31 -14.43
CA GLU A 209 18.97 -11.25 -15.43
C GLU A 209 20.08 -12.20 -15.93
#